data_AF-A0A0S9PZU2-F1
#
_entry.id   AF-A0A0S9PZU2-F1
#
_cell.length_a   1.000
_cell.length_b   1.000
_cell.length_c   1.000
_cell.angle_alpha   90.00
_cell.angle_beta   90.00
_cell.angle_gamma   90.00
#
_symmetry.space_group_name_H-M   'P 1'
#
loop_
_entity.id
_entity.type
_entity.pdbx_description
1 polymer ?
#
loop_
_entity_poly.entity_id
_entity_poly.type
_entity_poly.pdbx_seq_one_letter_code
_entity_poly.pdbx_strand_id
1 'polypeptide(L)' 'MFVTRGDGRVFGFYGIESVKQSHTAIGPQTGGIGQAIKHELKLVPVGQQGASVGADMLSTLISLFG' A
#
# COMPACT_ATOMS: atom_id res chain seq x y z
N MET A 1 -2.66 0.75 -5.73
CA MET A 1 -1.97 -0.31 -6.50
C MET A 1 -2.99 -1.40 -6.85
N PHE A 2 -2.98 -1.92 -8.07
CA PHE A 2 -3.80 -3.08 -8.44
C PHE A 2 -3.08 -4.38 -8.03
N VAL A 3 -3.75 -5.25 -7.28
CA VAL A 3 -3.16 -6.45 -6.68
C VAL A 3 -3.76 -7.71 -7.30
N THR A 4 -2.88 -8.54 -7.84
CA THR A 4 -3.18 -9.87 -8.36
C THR A 4 -2.17 -10.84 -7.77
N ARG A 5 -2.64 -12.03 -7.37
CA ARG A 5 -1.76 -13.11 -6.89
C ARG A 5 -1.30 -13.96 -8.06
N GLY A 6 -0.13 -14.58 -7.94
CA GLY A 6 0.46 -15.41 -8.99
C GLY A 6 -0.37 -16.62 -9.42
N ASP A 7 -1.42 -16.99 -8.66
CA ASP A 7 -2.41 -18.00 -9.02
C ASP A 7 -3.54 -17.46 -9.94
N GLY A 8 -3.45 -16.20 -10.36
CA GLY A 8 -4.45 -15.53 -11.22
C GLY A 8 -5.59 -14.88 -10.45
N ARG A 9 -5.67 -15.01 -9.12
CA ARG A 9 -6.72 -14.38 -8.33
C ARG A 9 -6.50 -12.86 -8.24
N VAL A 10 -7.50 -12.11 -8.69
CA VAL A 10 -7.53 -10.65 -8.60
C VAL A 10 -8.15 -10.23 -7.27
N PHE A 11 -7.45 -9.37 -6.53
CA PHE A 11 -7.94 -8.80 -5.27
C PHE A 11 -8.43 -7.36 -5.44
N GLY A 12 -8.04 -6.68 -6.52
CA GLY A 12 -8.47 -5.32 -6.83
C GLY A 12 -7.50 -4.25 -6.33
N PHE A 13 -8.00 -3.08 -5.96
CA PHE A 13 -7.14 -1.95 -5.58
C PHE A 13 -6.88 -1.89 -4.08
N TYR A 14 -5.60 -1.73 -3.75
CA TYR A 14 -5.11 -1.58 -2.38
C TYR A 14 -4.25 -0.33 -2.24
N GLY A 15 -4.36 0.29 -1.07
CA GLY A 15 -3.41 1.28 -0.55
C GLY A 15 -2.33 0.58 0.28
N ILE A 16 -1.14 1.18 0.33
CA ILE A 16 -0.08 0.74 1.25
C ILE A 16 -0.33 1.45 2.57
N GLU A 17 -0.60 0.69 3.62
CA GLU A 17 -0.78 1.24 4.97
C GLU A 17 0.56 1.39 5.69
N SER A 18 1.43 0.39 5.56
CA SER A 18 2.77 0.45 6.14
C SER A 18 3.78 -0.39 5.38
N VAL A 19 5.02 0.06 5.46
CA VAL A 19 6.21 -0.67 5.00
C VAL A 19 7.17 -0.73 6.17
N LYS A 20 7.53 -1.94 6.58
CA LYS A 20 8.50 -2.19 7.64
C LYS A 20 9.65 -3.01 7.07
N GLN A 21 10.85 -2.63 7.45
CA GLN A 21 12.07 -3.34 7.09
C GLN A 21 12.88 -3.60 8.35
N SER A 22 13.37 -4.83 8.49
CA SER A 22 14.26 -5.23 9.57
C SER A 22 15.49 -5.88 8.98
N HIS A 23 16.65 -5.38 9.40
CA HIS A 23 17.95 -5.91 9.03
C HIS A 23 18.47 -6.74 10.20
N THR A 24 18.84 -7.98 9.93
CA THR A 24 19.43 -8.90 10.90
C THR A 24 20.79 -9.40 10.39
N ALA A 25 21.51 -10.13 11.24
CA ALA A 25 22.89 -10.55 10.98
C ALA A 25 23.86 -9.37 10.73
N ILE A 26 23.75 -8.33 11.55
CA ILE A 26 24.69 -7.20 11.56
C ILE A 26 25.82 -7.54 12.53
N GLY A 27 27.06 -7.63 12.03
CA GLY A 27 28.21 -7.90 12.87
C GLY A 27 29.53 -7.40 12.27
N PRO A 28 30.64 -7.52 13.02
CA PRO A 28 31.95 -7.07 12.54
C PRO A 28 32.37 -7.73 11.22
N GLN A 29 31.98 -9.00 11.05
CA GLN A 29 32.24 -9.81 9.85
C GLN A 29 31.55 -9.26 8.59
N THR A 30 30.43 -8.54 8.77
CA THR A 30 29.61 -8.01 7.66
C THR A 30 29.86 -6.52 7.42
N GLY A 31 30.86 -5.93 8.08
CA GLY A 31 31.18 -4.50 7.95
C GLY A 31 30.04 -3.58 8.38
N GLY A 32 29.16 -4.04 9.28
CA GLY A 32 27.96 -3.30 9.68
C GLY A 32 26.79 -3.36 8.70
N ILE A 33 26.92 -4.13 7.61
CA ILE A 33 25.83 -4.33 6.65
C ILE A 33 24.97 -5.51 7.12
N GLY A 34 23.66 -5.29 7.25
CA GLY A 34 22.70 -6.36 7.51
C GLY A 34 22.50 -7.20 6.26
N GLN A 35 22.92 -8.46 6.30
CA GLN A 35 22.83 -9.36 5.15
C GLN A 35 21.47 -10.06 5.04
N ALA A 36 20.71 -10.13 6.14
CA ALA A 36 19.37 -10.69 6.16
C ALA A 36 18.35 -9.56 6.29
N ILE A 37 17.55 -9.35 5.24
CA ILE A 37 16.57 -8.26 5.19
C ILE A 37 15.16 -8.86 5.15
N LYS A 38 14.37 -8.58 6.20
CA LYS A 38 12.95 -8.90 6.24
C LYS A 38 12.15 -7.66 5.85
N HIS A 39 11.31 -7.79 4.82
CA HIS A 39 10.32 -6.79 4.45
C HIS A 39 8.93 -7.26 4.86
N GLU A 40 8.15 -6.34 5.41
CA GLU A 40 6.74 -6.55 5.75
C GLU A 40 5.95 -5.38 5.18
N LEU A 41 4.98 -5.69 4.32
CA LEU A 41 4.07 -4.70 3.74
C LEU A 41 2.65 -4.99 4.23
N LYS A 42 1.98 -3.96 4.75
CA LYS A 42 0.57 -4.03 5.11
C LYS A 42 -0.24 -3.27 4.08
N LEU A 43 -1.22 -3.95 3.48
CA LEU A 43 -2.08 -3.40 2.44
C LEU A 43 -3.52 -3.33 2.96
N VAL A 44 -4.20 -2.23 2.64
CA VAL A 44 -5.61 -2.03 2.96
C VAL A 44 -6.43 -1.91 1.68
N PRO A 45 -7.61 -2.56 1.59
CA PRO A 45 -8.48 -2.39 0.44
C PRO A 45 -9.00 -0.95 0.40
N VAL A 46 -8.93 -0.30 -0.77
CA VAL A 46 -9.35 1.11 -0.95
C VAL A 46 -10.56 1.26 -1.86
N GLY A 47 -11.25 0.14 -2.15
CA GLY A 47 -12.35 0.11 -3.11
C GLY A 47 -11.87 0.27 -4.56
N GLN A 48 -12.80 0.16 -5.52
CA GLN A 48 -12.49 0.48 -6.91
C GLN A 48 -12.22 1.98 -7.06
N GLN A 49 -11.28 2.36 -7.93
CA GLN A 49 -11.29 3.71 -8.50
C GLN A 49 -12.54 3.83 -9.38
N GLY A 50 -13.68 4.11 -8.77
CA GLY A 50 -14.90 4.51 -9.45
C GLY A 50 -14.82 6.00 -9.75
N ALA A 51 -15.14 6.40 -10.97
CA ALA A 51 -15.28 7.80 -11.36
C ALA A 51 -16.27 8.60 -10.46
N SER A 52 -17.13 7.89 -9.71
CA SER A 52 -18.10 8.46 -8.78
C SER A 52 -17.48 9.06 -7.51
N VAL A 53 -16.40 8.51 -6.96
CA VAL A 53 -15.89 8.97 -5.63
C VAL A 53 -15.38 10.41 -5.69
N GLY A 54 -14.76 10.80 -6.81
CA GLY A 54 -14.35 12.20 -7.03
C GLY A 54 -15.54 13.13 -7.31
N ALA A 55 -16.52 12.67 -8.09
CA ALA A 55 -17.70 13.46 -8.46
C ALA A 55 -18.64 13.69 -7.28
N ASP A 56 -18.83 12.69 -6.40
CA ASP A 56 -19.68 12.77 -5.21
C ASP A 56 -19.07 13.69 -4.15
N MET A 57 -17.74 13.66 -3.98
CA MET A 57 -17.04 14.62 -3.11
C MET A 57 -17.09 16.05 -3.67
N LEU A 58 -16.97 16.23 -4.99
CA LEU A 58 -17.08 17.54 -5.63
C LEU A 58 -18.51 18.09 -5.50
N SER A 59 -19.52 17.24 -5.72
CA SER A 59 -20.93 17.54 -5.51
C SER A 59 -21.21 17.99 -4.07
N THR A 60 -20.67 17.25 -3.09
CA THR A 60 -20.82 17.60 -1.68
C THR A 60 -20.18 18.95 -1.38
N LEU A 61 -18.95 19.21 -1.86
CA LEU A 61 -18.29 20.50 -1.68
C LEU A 61 -19.05 21.65 -2.34
N ILE A 62 -19.58 21.48 -3.55
CA ILE A 62 -20.37 22.51 -4.23
C ILE A 62 -21.68 22.78 -3.47
N SER A 63 -22.34 21.75 -2.92
CA SER A 63 -23.55 21.93 -2.12
C SER A 63 -23.35 22.69 -0.80
N LEU A 64 -22.13 22.77 -0.28
CA LEU A 64 -21.82 23.66 0.86
C LEU A 64 -21.81 25.15 0.48
N PHE A 65 -21.78 25.48 -0.82
CA PHE A 65 -21.72 26.85 -1.34
C PHE A 65 -22.95 27.27 -2.17
N GLY A 66 -24.00 26.42 -2.28
CA GLY A 66 -25.25 26.79 -2.95
C GLY A 66 -26.13 25.61 -3.36
#